data_AF-A0A959X370-F1
#
_entry.id   AF-A0A959X370-F1
#
_cell.length_a   1.000
_cell.length_b   1.000
_cell.length_c   1.000
_cell.angle_alpha   90.00
_cell.angle_beta   90.00
_cell.angle_gamma   90.00
#
_symmetry.space_group_name_H-M   'P 1'
#
loop_
_entity.id
_entity.type
_entity.pdbx_description
1 polymer ?
#
loop_
_entity_poly.entity_id
_entity_poly.type
_entity_poly.pdbx_seq_one_letter_code
_entity_poly.pdbx_strand_id
1 'polypeptide(L)' 'PQGQPERFLRIKNMVGQHDSEGFGNCTNIGECAAVCPKGIPLESISALNRDRVWSLFRKDGFTA' A
#
# COMPACT_ATOMS: atom_id res chain seq x y z
N PRO A 1 -9.95 -11.13 -10.22
CA PRO A 1 -11.28 -10.51 -10.45
C PRO A 1 -11.99 -10.17 -9.12
N GLN A 2 -11.97 -11.08 -8.15
CA GLN A 2 -12.44 -10.84 -6.79
C GLN A 2 -11.52 -9.82 -6.08
N GLY A 3 -12.08 -8.86 -5.34
CA GLY A 3 -11.30 -7.88 -4.56
C GLY A 3 -10.89 -6.59 -5.30
N GLN A 4 -11.31 -6.42 -6.56
CA GLN A 4 -11.07 -5.18 -7.32
C GLN A 4 -11.93 -4.00 -6.85
N PRO A 5 -13.23 -4.18 -6.49
CA PRO A 5 -14.04 -3.09 -5.95
C PRO A 5 -13.46 -2.49 -4.66
N GLU A 6 -12.92 -3.32 -3.77
CA GLU A 6 -12.39 -2.92 -2.46
C GLU A 6 -10.91 -2.51 -2.51
N ARG A 7 -10.27 -2.61 -3.68
CA ARG A 7 -8.81 -2.47 -3.83
C ARG A 7 -8.27 -1.21 -3.16
N PHE A 8 -8.88 -0.06 -3.39
CA PHE A 8 -8.39 1.22 -2.89
C PHE A 8 -8.69 1.43 -1.41
N LEU A 9 -9.86 0.96 -0.94
CA LEU A 9 -10.19 0.94 0.48
C LEU A 9 -9.19 0.07 1.26
N ARG A 10 -8.88 -1.12 0.74
CA ARG A 10 -7.88 -2.02 1.32
C ARG A 10 -6.50 -1.36 1.41
N ILE A 11 -6.08 -0.64 0.37
CA ILE A 11 -4.81 0.09 0.40
C ILE A 11 -4.81 1.19 1.47
N LYS A 12 -5.87 1.99 1.59
CA LYS A 12 -5.99 3.01 2.63
C LYS A 12 -5.86 2.39 4.02
N ASN A 13 -6.57 1.29 4.27
CA ASN A 13 -6.54 0.59 5.56
C ASN A 13 -5.16 -0.01 5.85
N MET A 14 -4.53 -0.65 4.85
CA MET A 14 -3.20 -1.23 5.01
C MET A 14 -2.14 -0.17 5.33
N VAL A 15 -2.15 0.95 4.60
CA VAL A 15 -1.22 2.07 4.84
C VAL A 15 -1.47 2.69 6.21
N GLY A 16 -2.74 2.88 6.60
CA GLY A 16 -3.08 3.36 7.94
C GLY A 16 -2.56 2.45 9.05
N GLN A 17 -2.61 1.13 8.86
CA GLN A 17 -2.02 0.17 9.80
C GLN A 17 -0.48 0.21 9.78
N HIS A 18 0.13 0.40 8.61
CA HIS A 18 1.57 0.58 8.48
C HIS A 18 2.07 1.81 9.26
N ASP A 19 1.34 2.92 9.16
CA ASP A 19 1.65 4.16 9.85
C ASP A 19 1.46 4.02 11.36
N SER A 20 0.40 3.32 11.81
CA SER A 20 0.13 3.10 13.24
C SER A 20 1.13 2.16 13.92
N GLU A 21 1.66 1.19 13.18
CA GLU A 21 2.74 0.29 13.64
C GLU A 21 4.14 0.89 13.46
N GLY A 22 4.26 2.04 12.80
CA GLY A 22 5.55 2.70 12.58
C GLY A 22 6.47 1.97 11.59
N PHE A 23 5.91 1.13 10.70
CA PHE A 23 6.70 0.44 9.67
C PHE A 23 7.35 1.40 8.66
N GLY A 24 6.84 2.63 8.59
CA GLY A 24 7.29 3.62 7.63
C GLY A 24 6.93 3.26 6.18
N ASN A 25 7.39 4.11 5.28
CA ASN A 25 7.05 4.09 3.86
C ASN A 25 8.14 3.41 3.03
N CYS A 26 7.78 2.27 2.42
CA CYS A 26 8.63 1.57 1.45
C CYS A 26 8.72 2.36 0.14
N THR A 27 9.93 2.65 -0.34
CA THR A 27 10.16 3.40 -1.59
C THR A 27 10.48 2.46 -2.75
N ASN A 28 10.33 2.96 -3.98
CA ASN A 28 10.70 2.22 -5.19
C ASN A 28 12.23 2.15 -5.42
N ILE A 29 13.04 2.72 -4.52
CA ILE A 29 14.51 2.59 -4.54
C ILE A 29 14.92 1.15 -4.17
N GLY A 30 14.08 0.45 -3.41
CA GLY A 30 14.25 -0.98 -3.11
C GLY A 30 15.16 -1.30 -1.92
N GLU A 31 15.69 -0.29 -1.21
CA GLU A 31 16.46 -0.50 0.03
C GLU A 31 15.67 -1.30 1.06
N CYS A 32 14.38 -0.96 1.25
CA CYS A 32 13.49 -1.70 2.14
C CYS A 32 13.24 -3.15 1.68
N ALA A 33 13.20 -3.41 0.37
CA ALA A 33 13.00 -4.75 -0.18
C ALA A 33 14.20 -5.65 0.08
N ALA A 34 15.42 -5.09 -0.03
CA ALA A 34 16.66 -5.82 0.20
C ALA A 34 16.86 -6.27 1.66
N VAL A 35 16.34 -5.51 2.63
CA VAL A 35 16.49 -5.81 4.06
C VAL A 35 15.26 -6.48 4.68
N CYS A 36 14.15 -6.57 3.94
CA CYS A 36 12.92 -7.12 4.50
C CYS A 36 13.07 -8.63 4.77
N PRO A 37 12.89 -9.11 6.02
CA PRO A 37 13.02 -10.53 6.35
C PRO A 37 11.95 -11.42 5.70
N LYS A 38 10.89 -10.81 5.16
CA LYS A 38 9.82 -11.49 4.42
C LYS A 38 10.05 -11.52 2.91
N GLY A 39 11.12 -10.91 2.41
CA GLY A 39 11.48 -10.93 1.00
C GLY A 39 10.39 -10.34 0.09
N ILE A 40 9.76 -9.24 0.51
CA ILE A 40 8.75 -8.57 -0.30
C ILE A 40 9.36 -8.10 -1.63
N PRO A 41 8.79 -8.49 -2.78
CA PRO A 41 9.34 -8.11 -4.07
C PRO A 41 9.09 -6.61 -4.36
N LEU A 42 10.01 -5.97 -5.08
CA LEU A 42 9.94 -4.54 -5.41
C LEU A 42 8.70 -4.20 -6.24
N GLU A 43 8.21 -5.17 -7.01
CA GLU A 43 6.99 -5.10 -7.81
C GLU A 43 5.75 -4.93 -6.92
N SER A 44 5.70 -5.60 -5.77
CA SER A 44 4.61 -5.44 -4.79
C SER A 44 4.63 -4.05 -4.16
N ILE A 45 5.81 -3.53 -3.83
CA ILE A 45 5.98 -2.17 -3.31
C ILE A 45 5.55 -1.14 -4.36
N SER A 46 5.97 -1.33 -5.61
CA SER A 46 5.61 -0.47 -6.74
C SER A 46 4.10 -0.46 -7.00
N ALA A 47 3.46 -1.63 -6.94
CA ALA A 47 2.01 -1.76 -7.07
C ALA A 47 1.27 -1.06 -5.92
N LEU A 48 1.73 -1.24 -4.67
CA LEU A 48 1.19 -0.57 -3.50
C LEU A 48 1.29 0.95 -3.61
N ASN A 49 2.45 1.47 -3.99
CA ASN A 49 2.67 2.91 -4.14
C ASN A 49 1.78 3.51 -5.23
N ARG A 50 1.65 2.83 -6.37
CA ARG A 50 0.73 3.24 -7.43
C ARG A 50 -0.71 3.29 -6.92
N ASP A 51 -1.15 2.26 -6.22
CA ASP A 51 -2.54 2.16 -5.75
C ASP A 51 -2.83 3.16 -4.64
N ARG A 52 -1.85 3.47 -3.80
CA ARG A 52 -1.92 4.53 -2.81
C ARG A 52 -2.18 5.87 -3.49
N VAL A 53 -1.42 6.22 -4.53
CA VAL A 53 -1.64 7.47 -5.29
C VAL A 53 -3.04 7.49 -5.90
N TRP A 54 -3.45 6.43 -6.60
CA TRP A 54 -4.80 6.35 -7.17
C TRP A 54 -5.91 6.40 -6.11
N SER A 55 -5.67 5.85 -4.91
CA SER A 55 -6.65 5.86 -3.82
C SER A 55 -6.96 7.26 -3.31
N LEU A 56 -6.04 8.21 -3.45
CA LEU A 56 -6.24 9.63 -3.09
C LEU A 56 -7.25 10.32 -4.01
N PHE A 57 -7.37 9.85 -5.25
CA PHE A 57 -8.28 10.41 -6.25
C PHE A 57 -9.60 9.62 -6.37
N ARG A 58 -9.77 8.53 -5.61
CA ARG A 58 -10.97 7.70 -5.64
C ARG A 58 -11.87 7.96 -4.43
N LYS A 59 -13.17 8.17 -4.71
CA LYS A 59 -14.25 8.39 -3.73
C LYS A 59 -14.74 7.09 -3.09
N ASP A 60 -13.82 6.16 -2.84
CA ASP A 60 -14.16 4.86 -2.29
C ASP A 60 -13.93 4.92 -0.78
N GLY A 61 -15.01 4.78 0.00
CA GLY A 61 -14.97 4.60 1.45
C GLY A 61 -14.77 5.88 2.29
N PHE A 62 -15.37 7.01 1.91
CA PHE A 62 -15.74 8.03 2.90
C PHE A 62 -17.04 7.60 3.58
N THR A 63 -16.96 6.66 4.53
CA THR A 63 -17.88 6.68 5.66
C THR A 63 -17.16 7.46 6.74
N ALA A 64 -17.79 8.59 7.10
CA ALA A 64 -17.40 9.46 8.19
C ALA A 64 -17.15 8.70 9.50
#